data_AF-A0A5S9NZR9-F1
#
_entry.id   AF-A0A5S9NZR9-F1
#
_cell.length_a   1.000
_cell.length_b   1.000
_cell.length_c   1.000
_cell.angle_alpha   90.00
_cell.angle_beta   90.00
_cell.angle_gamma   90.00
#
_symmetry.space_group_name_H-M   'P 1'
#
loop_
_entity.id
_entity.type
_entity.pdbx_description
1 polymer ?
#
loop_
_entity_poly.entity_id
_entity_poly.type
_entity_poly.pdbx_seq_one_letter_code
_entity_poly.pdbx_strand_id
1 'polypeptide(L)'
;MANDGYEPEAIEVLDQALEHACQRAAERLLVNDGMKTLLASAILEGAKQGIKNEEQLASFALRSIPAFRNEPSTRERLPFSAVPNTPG
;
A
#
# COMPACT_ATOMS: atom_id res chain seq x y z
N MET A 1 -19.97 22.26 -14.91
CA MET A 1 -18.56 22.55 -14.58
C MET A 1 -18.29 21.87 -13.26
N ALA A 2 -17.83 20.62 -13.28
CA ALA A 2 -17.43 19.94 -12.05
C ALA A 2 -16.14 20.62 -11.58
N ASN A 3 -16.15 21.09 -10.34
CA ASN A 3 -14.93 21.54 -9.69
C ASN A 3 -14.12 20.26 -9.43
N ASP A 4 -13.37 19.80 -10.42
CA ASP A 4 -12.50 18.60 -10.40
C ASP A 4 -11.26 18.80 -9.49
N GLY A 5 -11.43 19.58 -8.41
CA GLY A 5 -10.46 19.71 -7.34
C GLY A 5 -10.73 18.62 -6.31
N TYR A 6 -9.68 17.91 -5.91
CA TYR A 6 -9.76 17.07 -4.71
C TYR A 6 -10.23 17.92 -3.53
N GLU A 7 -11.23 17.43 -2.79
CA GLU A 7 -11.62 18.06 -1.52
C GLU A 7 -10.41 18.06 -0.57
N PRO A 8 -10.25 19.08 0.30
CA PRO A 8 -9.10 19.17 1.20
C PRO A 8 -8.93 17.91 2.05
N GLU A 9 -10.04 17.32 2.52
CA GLU A 9 -10.04 16.04 3.25
C GLU A 9 -9.45 14.89 2.39
N ALA A 10 -9.73 14.89 1.09
CA ALA A 10 -9.17 13.89 0.18
C ALA A 10 -7.67 14.14 -0.07
N ILE A 11 -7.21 15.40 -0.07
CA ILE A 11 -5.79 15.73 -0.17
C ILE A 11 -5.04 15.23 1.07
N GLU A 12 -5.59 15.44 2.27
CA GLU A 12 -4.99 14.95 3.51
C GLU A 12 -4.87 13.42 3.53
N VAL A 13 -5.89 12.70 3.07
CA VAL A 13 -5.83 11.23 2.95
C VAL A 13 -4.76 10.77 1.97
N LEU A 14 -4.57 11.47 0.85
CA LEU A 14 -3.52 11.15 -0.13
C LEU A 14 -2.12 11.40 0.43
N ASP A 15 -1.94 12.49 1.17
CA ASP A 15 -0.68 12.84 1.81
C ASP A 15 -0.30 11.84 2.91
N GLN A 16 -1.25 11.49 3.78
CA GLN A 16 -1.10 10.46 4.80
C GLN A 16 -0.79 9.10 4.15
N ALA A 17 -1.51 8.70 3.10
CA ALA A 17 -1.23 7.46 2.38
C ALA A 17 0.21 7.43 1.84
N LEU A 18 0.71 8.56 1.32
CA LEU A 18 2.07 8.67 0.79
C LEU A 18 3.12 8.58 1.90
N GLU A 19 2.89 9.24 3.03
CA GLU A 19 3.76 9.17 4.19
C GLU A 19 3.85 7.73 4.71
N HIS A 20 2.70 7.07 4.91
CA HIS A 20 2.63 5.68 5.36
C HIS A 20 3.32 4.71 4.40
N ALA A 21 3.14 4.89 3.09
CA ALA A 21 3.82 4.08 2.08
C ALA A 21 5.34 4.32 2.10
N CYS A 22 5.79 5.57 2.24
CA CYS A 22 7.21 5.90 2.32
C CYS A 22 7.85 5.35 3.58
N GLN A 23 7.20 5.45 4.75
CA GLN A 23 7.70 4.89 6.00
C GLN A 23 7.86 3.37 5.89
N ARG A 24 6.82 2.66 5.43
CA ARG A 24 6.90 1.20 5.21
C ARG A 24 7.95 0.81 4.16
N ALA A 25 8.08 1.59 3.10
CA ALA A 25 9.14 1.39 2.11
C ALA A 25 10.54 1.57 2.73
N ALA A 26 10.70 2.59 3.58
CA ALA A 26 11.95 2.92 4.26
C ALA A 26 12.42 1.84 5.25
N GLU A 27 11.49 1.07 5.83
CA GLU A 27 11.83 -0.07 6.70
C GLU A 27 12.62 -1.17 5.96
N ARG A 28 12.49 -1.27 4.63
CA ARG A 28 13.10 -2.35 3.83
C ARG A 28 14.04 -1.87 2.74
N LEU A 29 13.86 -0.65 2.23
CA LEU A 29 14.57 -0.12 1.08
C LEU A 29 14.95 1.35 1.31
N LEU A 30 15.95 1.82 0.57
CA LEU A 30 16.28 3.24 0.56
C LEU A 30 15.27 4.01 -0.31
N VAL A 31 14.45 4.84 0.33
CA VAL A 31 13.44 5.68 -0.35
C VAL A 31 14.13 6.88 -0.99
N ASN A 32 14.23 6.86 -2.32
CA ASN A 32 14.68 8.00 -3.12
C ASN A 32 13.50 8.75 -3.75
N ASP A 33 13.75 9.92 -4.35
CA ASP A 33 12.71 10.73 -5.00
C ASP A 33 11.97 10.00 -6.13
N GLY A 34 12.67 9.10 -6.85
CA GLY A 34 12.05 8.26 -7.87
C GLY A 34 10.99 7.31 -7.28
N MET A 35 11.28 6.71 -6.13
CA MET A 35 10.36 5.82 -5.43
C MET A 35 9.19 6.58 -4.82
N LYS A 36 9.44 7.78 -4.27
CA LYS A 36 8.36 8.67 -3.80
C LYS A 36 7.40 9.04 -4.95
N THR A 37 7.95 9.38 -6.12
CA THR A 37 7.15 9.72 -7.31
C THR A 37 6.33 8.53 -7.79
N LEU A 38 6.90 7.33 -7.77
CA LEU A 38 6.21 6.10 -8.14
C LEU A 38 5.08 5.77 -7.15
N LEU A 39 5.33 5.90 -5.85
CA LEU A 39 4.32 5.72 -4.80
C LEU A 39 3.19 6.74 -4.95
N ALA A 40 3.51 8.02 -5.10
CA ALA A 40 2.52 9.08 -5.28
C ALA A 40 1.64 8.84 -6.52
N SER A 41 2.24 8.42 -7.63
CA SER A 41 1.50 8.09 -8.86
C SER A 41 0.54 6.92 -8.64
N ALA A 42 0.98 5.87 -7.95
CA ALA A 42 0.13 4.71 -7.66
C ALA A 42 -0.99 5.03 -6.66
N ILE A 43 -0.76 5.92 -5.69
CA ILE A 43 -1.80 6.39 -4.76
C ILE A 43 -2.87 7.17 -5.52
N LEU A 44 -2.48 8.10 -6.40
CA LEU A 44 -3.43 8.84 -7.24
C LEU A 44 -4.25 7.90 -8.13
N GLU A 45 -3.61 6.88 -8.70
CA GLU A 45 -4.30 5.87 -9.51
C GLU A 45 -5.29 5.04 -8.67
N GLY A 46 -4.91 4.63 -7.45
CA GLY A 46 -5.80 3.95 -6.51
C GLY A 46 -7.01 4.82 -6.12
N ALA A 47 -6.78 6.11 -5.89
CA ALA A 47 -7.85 7.06 -5.60
C ALA A 47 -8.81 7.23 -6.79
N LYS A 48 -8.29 7.28 -8.02
CA LYS A 48 -9.10 7.29 -9.25
C LYS A 48 -9.92 6.01 -9.44
N GLN A 49 -9.47 4.88 -8.89
CA GLN A 49 -10.22 3.62 -8.86
C GLN A 49 -11.28 3.57 -7.74
N GLY A 50 -11.40 4.63 -6.94
CA GLY A 50 -12.40 4.75 -5.88
C GLY A 50 -11.93 4.29 -4.50
N ILE A 51 -10.63 4.01 -4.31
CA ILE A 51 -10.07 3.72 -2.99
C ILE A 51 -10.01 5.02 -2.18
N LYS A 52 -10.70 5.06 -1.04
CA LYS A 52 -10.80 6.25 -0.18
C LYS A 52 -10.08 6.13 1.15
N ASN A 53 -9.54 4.94 1.46
CA ASN A 53 -8.89 4.67 2.73
C ASN A 53 -7.37 4.75 2.56
N GLU A 54 -6.71 5.48 3.46
CA GLU A 54 -5.26 5.71 3.45
C GLU A 54 -4.43 4.41 3.47
N GLU A 55 -4.80 3.43 4.30
CA GLU A 55 -4.05 2.18 4.43
C GLU A 55 -4.17 1.31 3.17
N GLN A 56 -5.37 1.30 2.57
CA GLN A 56 -5.61 0.62 1.31
C GLN A 56 -4.84 1.28 0.15
N LEU A 57 -4.78 2.62 0.12
CA LEU A 57 -3.99 3.37 -0.85
C LEU A 57 -2.50 3.12 -0.69
N ALA A 58 -1.98 3.17 0.54
CA ALA A 58 -0.58 2.89 0.84
C ALA A 58 -0.21 1.45 0.45
N SER A 59 -1.06 0.47 0.79
CA SER A 59 -0.86 -0.93 0.42
C SER A 59 -0.90 -1.14 -1.10
N PHE A 60 -1.83 -0.48 -1.78
CA PHE A 60 -1.93 -0.50 -3.24
C PHE A 60 -0.65 0.03 -3.88
N ALA A 61 -0.15 1.17 -3.40
CA ALA A 61 1.06 1.79 -3.92
C ALA A 61 2.32 0.96 -3.68
N LEU A 62 2.43 0.33 -2.50
CA LEU A 62 3.56 -0.56 -2.18
C LEU A 62 3.61 -1.76 -3.14
N ARG A 63 2.47 -2.30 -3.62
CA ARG A 63 2.46 -3.42 -4.58
C ARG A 63 3.10 -3.08 -5.93
N SER A 64 3.23 -1.80 -6.27
CA SER A 64 3.97 -1.33 -7.45
C SER A 64 5.49 -1.49 -7.30
N ILE A 65 5.99 -1.69 -6.07
CA ILE A 65 7.40 -1.94 -5.80
C ILE A 65 7.65 -3.45 -5.78
N PRO A 66 8.62 -3.98 -6.56
CA PRO A 66 8.91 -5.41 -6.63
C PRO A 66 9.18 -6.07 -5.28
N ALA A 67 9.84 -5.35 -4.35
CA ALA A 67 10.17 -5.85 -3.02
C ALA A 67 8.94 -6.10 -2.12
N PHE A 68 7.80 -5.47 -2.42
CA PHE A 68 6.56 -5.57 -1.65
C PHE A 68 5.50 -6.40 -2.37
N ARG A 69 5.78 -6.84 -3.61
CA ARG A 69 4.84 -7.59 -4.45
C ARG A 69 4.43 -8.95 -3.88
N ASN A 70 5.27 -9.51 -3.01
CA ASN A 70 5.06 -10.80 -2.32
C ASN A 70 4.61 -10.65 -0.86
N GLU A 71 4.35 -9.45 -0.35
CA GLU A 71 3.76 -9.34 0.98
C GLU A 71 2.33 -9.90 0.93
N PRO A 72 2.05 -11.01 1.66
CA PRO A 72 0.67 -11.38 1.89
C PRO A 72 0.08 -10.27 2.76
N SER A 73 -0.93 -9.56 2.25
CA SER A 73 -1.81 -8.75 3.09
C SER A 73 -2.16 -9.59 4.31
N THR A 74 -1.64 -9.22 5.49
CA THR A 74 -1.75 -10.05 6.69
C THR A 74 -3.20 -10.11 7.15
N ARG A 75 -3.89 -11.11 6.61
CA ARG A 75 -5.14 -11.74 7.01
C ARG A 75 -5.10 -12.98 6.12
N GLU A 76 -4.35 -14.02 6.47
CA GLU A 76 -4.82 -15.02 7.42
C GLU A 76 -3.67 -15.55 8.28
N ARG A 77 -3.69 -15.18 9.57
CA ARG A 77 -2.99 -15.94 10.60
C ARG A 77 -3.78 -17.22 10.85
N LEU A 78 -3.70 -18.19 9.95
CA LEU A 78 -4.07 -19.55 10.31
C LEU A 78 -2.97 -20.04 11.26
N PRO A 79 -3.26 -20.41 12.52
CA PRO A 79 -2.28 -21.12 13.32
C PRO A 79 -1.93 -22.39 12.55
N PHE A 80 -0.63 -22.66 12.39
CA PHE A 80 -0.16 -23.98 12.01
C PHE A 80 -0.63 -24.96 13.09
N SER A 81 -1.86 -25.46 12.95
CA SER A 81 -2.32 -26.66 13.62
C SER A 81 -1.49 -27.79 13.04
N ALA A 82 -0.43 -28.10 13.77
CA ALA A 82 0.19 -29.40 13.93
C ALA A 82 -0.81 -30.55 13.63
N VAL A 83 -0.45 -31.64 12.96
CA VAL A 83 0.32 -32.84 13.42
C VAL A 83 0.12 -33.92 12.28
N PRO A 84 0.77 -35.10 12.23
CA PRO A 84 2.18 -35.49 12.08
C PRO A 84 2.42 -36.28 10.75
N ASN A 85 3.67 -36.71 10.52
CA ASN A 85 3.99 -37.76 9.54
C ASN A 85 3.38 -39.11 9.94
N THR A 86 2.80 -39.85 8.99
CA THR A 86 2.58 -41.31 9.09
C THR A 86 3.16 -41.98 7.84
N PRO A 87 4.20 -42.82 7.96
CA PRO A 87 4.56 -43.73 6.89
C PRO A 87 3.62 -44.95 6.91
N GLY A 88 3.14 -45.35 5.74
CA GLY A 88 2.37 -46.57 5.49
C GLY A 88 2.72 -47.11 4.11
#